data_AF-A0A536DZB9-F1
#
_entry.id   AF-A0A536DZB9-F1
#
_cell.length_a   1.000
_cell.length_b   1.000
_cell.length_c   1.000
_cell.angle_alpha   90.00
_cell.angle_beta   90.00
_cell.angle_gamma   90.00
#
_symmetry.space_group_name_H-M   'P 1'
#
loop_
_entity.id
_entity.type
_entity.pdbx_description
1 polymer ?
#
loop_
_entity_poly.entity_id
_entity_poly.type
_entity_poly.pdbx_seq_one_letter_code
_entity_poly.pdbx_strand_id
1 'polypeptide(L)'
;MSELFGLSMNIIMYVLLAIFGVCIATVGFIFLTNRVMFKMGLRNIPRRGLQTGLIILGLMLATLIITAAFTTGDTIDHSISSKAYDHWQRTDLNVNLRGDDSEDAIGPDVYVDQNVASKLQQQFANDPDIEAFMPFLYARAAATSYVSNLSEASLNLVGVDPERLGRVGGLRLVDGDRFDLSSLQPAQVLVSQRAANDLDIHNGELLQMFIRGHQRDALVAGIVKDEQASGDLGNFDDSTRAGGLVMTLPTVQELTRHENAVNYISIALKGDVHSTVGRRPDHRSREGQKRGRSGRGGVREHLHDVLPDCWNVLDCRRHHAHLHDLRNACGGAETRDGNGAGGRGSAQQPGPVICLGGDVVQPHRRSRGRCPRSRSRTPSNRRLSAAESR
;
A
#
# COMPACT_ATOMS: atom_id res chain seq x y z
N MET A 1 7.00 21.28 -9.03
CA MET A 1 5.59 21.61 -8.76
C MET A 1 5.15 22.72 -9.70
N SER A 2 4.44 22.40 -10.79
CA SER A 2 3.99 23.41 -11.76
C SER A 2 2.73 24.15 -11.32
N GLU A 3 1.98 23.61 -10.34
CA GLU A 3 0.67 24.14 -9.93
C GLU A 3 0.46 24.13 -8.40
N LEU A 4 -0.12 25.21 -7.87
CA LEU A 4 -0.58 25.37 -6.49
C LEU A 4 -2.06 25.78 -6.54
N PHE A 5 -2.96 25.02 -5.90
CA PHE A 5 -4.42 25.23 -5.97
C PHE A 5 -5.00 25.25 -7.39
N GLY A 6 -4.46 24.45 -8.31
CA GLY A 6 -4.90 24.40 -9.72
C GLY A 6 -4.50 25.61 -10.56
N LEU A 7 -3.62 26.47 -10.04
CA LEU A 7 -3.03 27.60 -10.75
C LEU A 7 -1.54 27.40 -10.91
N SER A 8 -0.99 27.77 -12.07
CA SER A 8 0.44 27.64 -12.32
C SER A 8 1.27 28.46 -11.33
N MET A 9 2.33 27.87 -10.79
CA MET A 9 3.25 28.54 -9.84
C MET A 9 3.87 29.80 -10.43
N ASN A 10 4.14 29.80 -11.75
CA ASN A 10 4.64 30.97 -12.47
C ASN A 10 3.62 32.12 -12.44
N ILE A 11 2.32 31.82 -12.59
CA ILE A 11 1.25 32.83 -12.56
C ILE A 11 1.19 33.48 -11.18
N ILE A 12 1.21 32.67 -10.11
CA ILE A 12 1.18 33.16 -8.73
C ILE A 12 2.40 34.05 -8.47
N MET A 13 3.60 33.62 -8.90
CA MET A 13 4.82 34.40 -8.78
C MET A 13 4.70 35.76 -9.49
N TYR A 14 4.24 35.78 -10.75
CA TYR A 14 4.12 37.03 -11.50
C TYR A 14 3.08 37.98 -10.89
N VAL A 15 1.94 37.46 -10.42
CA VAL A 15 0.91 38.28 -9.76
C VAL A 15 1.44 38.88 -8.45
N LEU A 16 2.08 38.07 -7.61
CA LEU A 16 2.67 38.55 -6.35
C LEU A 16 3.78 39.58 -6.60
N LEU A 17 4.64 39.33 -7.59
CA LEU A 17 5.71 40.26 -7.99
C LEU A 17 5.13 41.57 -8.54
N ALA A 18 4.06 41.51 -9.34
CA ALA A 18 3.39 42.70 -9.84
C ALA A 18 2.78 43.52 -8.70
N ILE A 19 2.06 42.89 -7.76
CA ILE A 19 1.49 43.57 -6.59
C ILE A 19 2.61 44.19 -5.73
N PHE A 20 3.67 43.43 -5.47
CA PHE A 20 4.84 43.92 -4.73
C PHE A 20 5.51 45.10 -5.43
N GLY A 21 5.67 45.02 -6.75
CA GLY A 21 6.18 46.09 -7.60
C GLY A 21 5.32 47.35 -7.53
N VAL A 22 3.99 47.21 -7.59
CA VAL A 22 3.05 48.33 -7.43
C VAL A 22 3.18 48.97 -6.04
N CYS A 23 3.30 48.17 -4.98
CA CYS A 23 3.52 48.68 -3.63
C CYS A 23 4.83 49.50 -3.54
N ILE A 24 5.94 48.97 -4.06
CA ILE A 24 7.23 49.67 -4.08
C ILE A 24 7.15 50.93 -4.95
N ALA A 25 6.57 50.85 -6.13
CA ALA A 25 6.42 51.97 -7.04
C ALA A 25 5.58 53.09 -6.42
N THR A 26 4.51 52.74 -5.70
CA THR A 26 3.67 53.71 -4.98
C THR A 26 4.47 54.43 -3.90
N VAL A 27 5.25 53.69 -3.09
CA VAL A 27 6.12 54.29 -2.06
C VAL A 27 7.21 55.16 -2.69
N GLY A 28 7.84 54.69 -3.77
CA GLY A 28 8.85 55.43 -4.52
C GLY A 28 8.31 56.70 -5.17
N PHE A 29 7.10 56.65 -5.72
CA PHE A 29 6.40 57.81 -6.26
C PHE A 29 6.13 58.86 -5.18
N ILE A 30 5.61 58.44 -4.01
CA ILE A 30 5.41 59.33 -2.86
C ILE A 30 6.74 59.97 -2.42
N PHE A 31 7.84 59.19 -2.43
CA PHE A 31 9.16 59.69 -2.08
C PHE A 31 9.67 60.78 -3.04
N LEU A 32 9.45 60.60 -4.35
CA LEU A 32 9.86 61.55 -5.39
C LEU A 32 9.00 62.81 -5.39
N THR A 33 7.68 62.68 -5.28
CA THR A 33 6.75 63.82 -5.34
C THR A 33 6.70 64.60 -4.03
N ASN A 34 6.75 63.91 -2.87
CA ASN A 34 6.50 64.50 -1.55
C ASN A 34 7.59 64.14 -0.53
N ARG A 35 8.83 64.53 -0.83
CA ARG A 35 10.02 64.23 -0.01
C ARG A 35 9.92 64.73 1.44
N VAL A 36 9.20 65.82 1.69
CA VAL A 36 9.00 66.39 3.03
C VAL A 36 8.10 65.50 3.89
N MET A 37 6.98 65.01 3.36
CA MET A 37 6.08 64.06 4.04
C MET A 37 6.81 62.77 4.43
N PHE A 38 7.57 62.20 3.49
CA PHE A 38 8.35 60.99 3.75
C PHE A 38 9.40 61.21 4.85
N LYS A 39 10.11 62.34 4.82
CA LYS A 39 11.10 62.71 5.85
C LYS A 39 10.45 62.91 7.23
N MET A 40 9.23 63.44 7.30
CA MET A 40 8.49 63.55 8.56
C MET A 40 8.07 62.17 9.11
N GLY A 41 7.60 61.26 8.25
CA GLY A 41 7.23 59.90 8.64
C GLY A 41 8.43 59.07 9.15
N LEU A 42 9.57 59.15 8.45
CA LEU A 42 10.77 58.40 8.81
C LEU A 42 11.41 58.89 10.12
N ARG A 43 11.26 60.18 10.46
CA ARG A 43 11.81 60.76 11.69
C ARG A 43 11.11 60.23 12.96
N ASN A 44 9.92 59.65 12.84
CA ASN A 44 9.18 59.07 13.96
C ASN A 44 9.72 57.67 14.37
N ILE A 45 10.30 56.93 13.41
CA ILE A 45 10.87 55.59 13.63
C ILE A 45 11.99 55.59 14.69
N PRO A 46 13.06 56.40 14.57
CA PRO A 46 14.13 56.40 15.56
C PRO A 46 13.69 57.01 16.90
N ARG A 47 12.67 57.89 16.91
CA ARG A 47 12.14 58.49 18.15
C ARG A 47 11.36 57.48 19.01
N ARG A 48 10.83 56.41 18.42
CA ARG A 48 10.12 55.30 19.10
C ARG A 48 10.80 53.96 18.80
N GLY A 49 12.10 53.87 19.08
CA GLY A 49 12.94 52.73 18.70
C GLY A 49 12.45 51.38 19.23
N LEU A 50 12.06 51.29 20.51
CA LEU A 50 11.63 50.01 21.11
C LEU A 50 10.35 49.46 20.47
N GLN A 51 9.33 50.32 20.32
CA GLN A 51 8.04 49.94 19.73
C GLN A 51 8.23 49.55 18.25
N THR A 52 9.00 50.32 17.49
CA THR A 52 9.24 50.03 16.07
C THR A 52 10.09 48.77 15.90
N GLY A 53 11.08 48.56 16.77
CA GLY A 53 11.89 47.34 16.79
C GLY A 53 11.04 46.09 17.05
N LEU A 54 10.11 46.14 18.01
CA LEU A 54 9.22 45.01 18.30
C LEU A 54 8.29 44.67 17.12
N ILE A 55 7.78 45.70 16.41
CA ILE A 55 6.94 45.51 15.21
C ILE A 55 7.76 44.86 14.09
N ILE A 56 8.95 45.39 13.80
CA ILE A 56 9.83 44.84 12.76
C ILE A 56 10.20 43.40 13.08
N LEU A 57 10.57 43.11 14.34
CA LEU A 57 10.91 41.77 14.78
C LEU A 57 9.72 40.82 14.64
N GLY A 58 8.51 41.24 15.00
CA GLY A 58 7.30 40.45 14.82
C GLY A 58 7.01 40.15 13.35
N LEU A 59 7.12 41.14 12.46
CA LEU A 59 6.92 40.95 11.01
C LEU A 59 8.01 40.06 10.38
N MET A 60 9.26 40.24 10.79
CA MET A 60 10.39 39.40 10.36
C MET A 60 10.20 37.96 10.83
N LEU A 61 9.82 37.76 12.09
CA LEU A 61 9.57 36.44 12.66
C LEU A 61 8.41 35.73 11.96
N ALA A 62 7.30 36.43 11.72
CA ALA A 62 6.17 35.86 10.98
C ALA A 62 6.59 35.42 9.56
N THR A 63 7.33 36.27 8.85
CA THR A 63 7.85 35.93 7.52
C THR A 63 8.79 34.72 7.58
N LEU A 64 9.69 34.68 8.56
CA LEU A 64 10.63 33.56 8.76
C LEU A 64 9.90 32.25 9.04
N ILE A 65 8.90 32.25 9.94
CA ILE A 65 8.11 31.07 10.28
C ILE A 65 7.37 30.54 9.05
N ILE A 66 6.72 31.42 8.28
CA ILE A 66 5.96 31.02 7.10
C ILE A 66 6.89 30.45 6.02
N THR A 67 8.02 31.10 5.74
CA THR A 67 9.01 30.61 4.77
C THR A 67 9.57 29.25 5.21
N ALA A 68 9.94 29.10 6.48
CA ALA A 68 10.46 27.84 7.00
C ALA A 68 9.44 26.68 6.91
N ALA A 69 8.16 26.97 7.14
CA ALA A 69 7.08 25.99 6.99
C ALA A 69 6.92 25.52 5.54
N PHE A 70 6.99 26.42 4.55
CA PHE A 70 6.94 26.06 3.14
C PHE A 70 8.18 25.27 2.70
N THR A 71 9.39 25.71 3.05
CA THR A 71 10.62 24.98 2.73
C THR A 71 10.59 23.55 3.31
N THR A 72 10.15 23.41 4.56
CA THR A 72 10.04 22.09 5.21
C THR A 72 8.97 21.24 4.53
N GLY A 73 7.82 21.83 4.21
CA GLY A 73 6.73 21.16 3.50
C GLY A 73 7.17 20.60 2.14
N ASP A 74 7.85 21.41 1.33
CA ASP A 74 8.36 21.00 0.01
C ASP A 74 9.40 19.88 0.12
N THR A 75 10.25 19.94 1.15
CA THR A 75 11.27 18.91 1.39
C THR A 75 10.64 17.59 1.79
N ILE A 76 9.62 17.62 2.66
CA ILE A 76 8.87 16.41 3.06
C ILE A 76 8.14 15.82 1.85
N ASP A 77 7.42 16.65 1.07
CA ASP A 77 6.69 16.20 -0.11
C ASP A 77 7.63 15.52 -1.11
N HIS A 78 8.75 16.17 -1.45
CA HIS A 78 9.77 15.60 -2.32
C HIS A 78 10.36 14.30 -1.76
N SER A 79 10.62 14.23 -0.45
CA SER A 79 11.20 13.04 0.18
C SER A 79 10.26 11.85 0.14
N ILE A 80 8.97 12.07 0.36
CA ILE A 80 7.94 11.02 0.30
C ILE A 80 7.70 10.61 -1.16
N SER A 81 7.52 11.57 -2.06
CA SER A 81 7.26 11.29 -3.48
C SER A 81 8.43 10.57 -4.12
N SER A 82 9.68 10.99 -3.85
CA SER A 82 10.87 10.31 -4.38
C SER A 82 10.94 8.86 -3.91
N LYS A 83 10.68 8.59 -2.63
CA LYS A 83 10.65 7.20 -2.12
C LYS A 83 9.54 6.37 -2.77
N ALA A 84 8.36 6.95 -2.96
CA ALA A 84 7.27 6.27 -3.65
C ALA A 84 7.66 5.94 -5.09
N TYR A 85 8.16 6.92 -5.85
CA TYR A 85 8.62 6.72 -7.22
C TYR A 85 9.78 5.72 -7.30
N ASP A 86 10.72 5.78 -6.36
CA ASP A 86 11.84 4.85 -6.31
C ASP A 86 11.40 3.41 -6.06
N HIS A 87 10.37 3.22 -5.22
CA HIS A 87 9.85 1.90 -4.85
C HIS A 87 8.93 1.28 -5.91
N TRP A 88 7.99 2.05 -6.47
CA TRP A 88 7.01 1.55 -7.43
C TRP A 88 7.56 1.50 -8.87
N GLN A 89 8.53 2.36 -9.21
CA GLN A 89 9.11 2.49 -10.54
C GLN A 89 8.07 2.52 -11.65
N ARG A 90 8.01 1.46 -12.46
CA ARG A 90 7.16 1.33 -13.66
C ARG A 90 5.90 0.52 -13.39
N THR A 91 5.62 0.20 -12.13
CA THR A 91 4.30 -0.29 -11.71
C THR A 91 3.41 0.88 -11.37
N ASP A 92 2.52 1.25 -12.29
CA ASP A 92 1.55 2.34 -12.07
C ASP A 92 0.21 1.80 -11.55
N LEU A 93 -0.24 0.66 -12.07
CA LEU A 93 -1.50 0.02 -11.67
C LEU A 93 -1.29 -1.45 -11.34
N ASN A 94 -2.01 -1.94 -10.34
CA ASN A 94 -2.09 -3.36 -10.04
C ASN A 94 -3.49 -3.91 -10.29
N VAL A 95 -3.58 -5.08 -10.91
CA VAL A 95 -4.84 -5.80 -11.07
C VAL A 95 -5.06 -6.66 -9.83
N ASN A 96 -6.06 -6.28 -9.03
CA ASN A 96 -6.49 -7.09 -7.90
C ASN A 96 -7.23 -8.34 -8.41
N LEU A 97 -6.57 -9.50 -8.32
CA LEU A 97 -7.11 -10.79 -8.74
C LEU A 97 -8.16 -11.37 -7.77
N ARG A 98 -8.26 -10.83 -6.55
CA ARG A 98 -9.22 -11.28 -5.51
C ARG A 98 -10.61 -10.66 -5.66
N GLY A 99 -10.77 -9.63 -6.48
CA GLY A 99 -12.04 -8.92 -6.66
C GLY A 99 -12.40 -8.01 -5.48
N ASP A 100 -13.69 -7.72 -5.32
CA ASP A 100 -14.23 -6.76 -4.33
C ASP A 100 -14.10 -7.26 -2.87
N ASP A 101 -13.73 -8.54 -2.70
CA ASP A 101 -13.40 -9.15 -1.42
C ASP A 101 -11.95 -8.79 -1.00
N SER A 102 -11.70 -7.47 -0.94
CA SER A 102 -10.63 -6.71 -0.26
C SER A 102 -9.16 -6.86 -0.71
N GLU A 103 -8.52 -5.70 -0.91
CA GLU A 103 -7.06 -5.49 -0.88
C GLU A 103 -6.41 -6.04 0.41
N ASP A 104 -7.18 -6.06 1.52
CA ASP A 104 -6.73 -6.47 2.87
C ASP A 104 -7.19 -7.88 3.30
N ALA A 105 -7.85 -8.66 2.43
CA ALA A 105 -8.23 -10.03 2.78
C ALA A 105 -6.99 -10.92 2.92
N ILE A 106 -6.75 -11.40 4.13
CA ILE A 106 -5.89 -12.56 4.39
C ILE A 106 -6.60 -13.78 3.80
N GLY A 107 -6.27 -14.09 2.55
CA GLY A 107 -6.76 -15.25 1.81
C GLY A 107 -5.62 -15.94 1.07
N PRO A 108 -5.84 -17.17 0.57
CA PRO A 108 -4.84 -17.85 -0.25
C PRO A 108 -4.47 -17.00 -1.48
N ASP A 109 -3.26 -17.18 -1.97
CA ASP A 109 -2.83 -16.54 -3.21
C ASP A 109 -3.72 -17.00 -4.37
N VAL A 110 -4.22 -16.04 -5.14
CA VAL A 110 -5.04 -16.31 -6.32
C VAL A 110 -4.12 -16.37 -7.53
N TYR A 111 -4.14 -17.50 -8.21
CA TYR A 111 -3.35 -17.74 -9.40
C TYR A 111 -4.23 -17.66 -10.64
N VAL A 112 -3.72 -17.00 -11.67
CA VAL A 112 -4.32 -16.92 -13.00
C VAL A 112 -3.34 -17.39 -14.05
N ASP A 113 -3.85 -17.80 -15.20
CA ASP A 113 -3.02 -18.20 -16.34
C ASP A 113 -2.16 -17.01 -16.80
N GLN A 114 -0.85 -17.25 -17.02
CA GLN A 114 0.10 -16.22 -17.45
C GLN A 114 -0.30 -15.54 -18.78
N ASN A 115 -1.07 -16.25 -19.63
CA ASN A 115 -1.58 -15.72 -20.89
C ASN A 115 -2.60 -14.60 -20.70
N VAL A 116 -3.15 -14.40 -19.50
CA VAL A 116 -4.02 -13.26 -19.20
C VAL A 116 -3.31 -11.94 -19.52
N ALA A 117 -2.03 -11.79 -19.14
CA ALA A 117 -1.26 -10.59 -19.47
C ALA A 117 -1.10 -10.39 -20.98
N SER A 118 -0.94 -11.47 -21.75
CA SER A 118 -0.90 -11.41 -23.23
C SER A 118 -2.24 -11.04 -23.84
N LYS A 119 -3.35 -11.60 -23.33
CA LYS A 119 -4.71 -11.27 -23.78
C LYS A 119 -5.06 -9.81 -23.49
N LEU A 120 -4.72 -9.31 -22.30
CA LEU A 120 -4.88 -7.91 -21.93
C LEU A 120 -4.05 -7.00 -22.83
N GLN A 121 -2.78 -7.34 -23.07
CA GLN A 121 -1.92 -6.57 -23.98
C GLN A 121 -2.52 -6.46 -25.39
N GLN A 122 -3.09 -7.55 -25.91
CA GLN A 122 -3.75 -7.55 -27.22
C GLN A 122 -5.02 -6.70 -27.22
N GLN A 123 -5.86 -6.84 -26.19
CA GLN A 123 -7.11 -6.10 -26.06
C GLN A 123 -6.88 -4.59 -25.99
N PHE A 124 -5.83 -4.16 -25.29
CA PHE A 124 -5.48 -2.75 -25.07
C PHE A 124 -4.32 -2.27 -25.97
N ALA A 125 -4.01 -2.98 -27.06
CA ALA A 125 -2.88 -2.65 -27.93
C ALA A 125 -2.97 -1.24 -28.56
N ASN A 126 -4.20 -0.74 -28.74
CA ASN A 126 -4.47 0.59 -29.32
C ASN A 126 -4.70 1.68 -28.27
N ASP A 127 -4.58 1.35 -26.98
CA ASP A 127 -4.75 2.34 -25.92
C ASP A 127 -3.53 3.28 -25.89
N PRO A 128 -3.71 4.61 -26.00
CA PRO A 128 -2.60 5.54 -25.97
C PRO A 128 -1.91 5.59 -24.60
N ASP A 129 -2.60 5.28 -23.50
CA ASP A 129 -2.12 5.48 -22.13
C ASP A 129 -1.38 4.26 -21.58
N ILE A 130 -1.63 3.05 -22.11
CA ILE A 130 -1.03 1.80 -21.63
C ILE A 130 0.25 1.48 -22.40
N GLU A 131 1.32 1.13 -21.69
CA GLU A 131 2.61 0.72 -22.27
C GLU A 131 2.75 -0.81 -22.27
N ALA A 132 2.64 -1.44 -21.09
CA ALA A 132 2.82 -2.88 -20.97
C ALA A 132 2.06 -3.50 -19.79
N PHE A 133 1.62 -4.75 -19.97
CA PHE A 133 1.16 -5.61 -18.88
C PHE A 133 2.31 -6.52 -18.44
N MET A 134 2.65 -6.46 -17.16
CA MET A 134 3.74 -7.19 -16.53
C MET A 134 3.19 -8.26 -15.58
N PRO A 135 3.23 -9.54 -15.97
CA PRO A 135 2.91 -10.62 -15.07
C PRO A 135 4.08 -10.91 -14.11
N PHE A 136 3.75 -11.11 -12.84
CA PHE A 136 4.68 -11.50 -11.79
C PHE A 136 4.16 -12.74 -11.06
N LEU A 137 5.09 -13.57 -10.62
CA LEU A 137 4.82 -14.67 -9.70
C LEU A 137 5.58 -14.42 -8.40
N TYR A 138 4.86 -14.03 -7.36
CA TYR A 138 5.42 -13.89 -6.02
C TYR A 138 5.22 -15.17 -5.22
N ALA A 139 6.28 -15.62 -4.56
CA ALA A 139 6.27 -16.72 -3.62
C ALA A 139 7.18 -16.38 -2.43
N ARG A 140 7.12 -17.20 -1.38
CA ARG A 140 8.04 -17.09 -0.25
C ARG A 140 9.19 -18.08 -0.41
N ALA A 141 10.38 -17.63 -0.07
CA ALA A 141 11.58 -18.44 0.05
C ALA A 141 12.31 -18.09 1.34
N ALA A 142 13.20 -18.97 1.78
CA ALA A 142 14.25 -18.63 2.74
C ALA A 142 15.60 -18.75 2.02
N ALA A 143 16.62 -18.07 2.51
CA ALA A 143 17.95 -18.21 1.95
C ALA A 143 19.05 -18.04 2.98
N THR A 144 20.20 -18.67 2.72
CA THR A 144 21.39 -18.64 3.55
C THR A 144 22.60 -18.35 2.68
N SER A 145 23.40 -17.36 3.07
CA SER A 145 24.67 -17.05 2.39
C SER A 145 25.74 -18.09 2.75
N TYR A 146 26.46 -18.59 1.75
CA TYR A 146 27.57 -19.54 1.98
C TYR A 146 28.80 -18.87 2.60
N VAL A 147 28.99 -17.57 2.39
CA VAL A 147 30.18 -16.83 2.85
C VAL A 147 29.96 -16.34 4.29
N SER A 148 28.89 -15.58 4.51
CA SER A 148 28.60 -14.96 5.82
C SER A 148 27.90 -15.93 6.79
N ASN A 149 27.31 -17.02 6.30
CA ASN A 149 26.42 -17.93 7.05
C ASN A 149 25.18 -17.24 7.67
N LEU A 150 24.86 -16.02 7.25
CA LEU A 150 23.61 -15.36 7.62
C LEU A 150 22.43 -15.99 6.87
N SER A 151 21.28 -16.05 7.54
CA SER A 151 20.08 -16.70 7.03
C SER A 151 18.86 -15.80 7.18
N GLU A 152 18.13 -15.65 6.09
CA GLU A 152 16.85 -14.95 6.05
C GLU A 152 15.72 -15.97 5.92
N ALA A 153 14.86 -16.04 6.94
CA ALA A 153 13.79 -17.02 7.03
C ALA A 153 12.59 -16.70 6.13
N SER A 154 12.46 -15.44 5.69
CA SER A 154 11.38 -15.03 4.80
C SER A 154 11.84 -13.95 3.83
N LEU A 155 11.99 -14.35 2.57
CA LEU A 155 12.24 -13.51 1.43
C LEU A 155 11.09 -13.67 0.42
N ASN A 156 10.85 -12.63 -0.36
CA ASN A 156 9.95 -12.69 -1.50
C ASN A 156 10.72 -13.19 -2.72
N LEU A 157 10.41 -14.39 -3.19
CA LEU A 157 10.87 -14.89 -4.48
C LEU A 157 9.91 -14.37 -5.56
N VAL A 158 10.43 -13.61 -6.51
CA VAL A 158 9.66 -13.04 -7.63
C VAL A 158 10.15 -13.60 -8.95
N GLY A 159 9.21 -14.12 -9.74
CA GLY A 159 9.40 -14.49 -11.13
C GLY A 159 9.03 -13.34 -12.05
N VAL A 160 9.99 -12.87 -12.85
CA VAL A 160 9.79 -11.77 -13.82
C VAL A 160 9.94 -12.24 -15.25
N ASP A 161 9.15 -11.68 -16.17
CA ASP A 161 9.34 -11.86 -17.61
C ASP A 161 10.44 -10.88 -18.09
N PRO A 162 11.63 -11.37 -18.50
CA PRO A 162 12.75 -10.51 -18.89
C PRO A 162 12.44 -9.56 -20.03
N GLU A 163 11.66 -10.01 -21.02
CA GLU A 163 11.35 -9.20 -22.18
C GLU A 163 10.36 -8.09 -21.85
N ARG A 164 9.32 -8.41 -21.07
CA ARG A 164 8.28 -7.42 -20.71
C ARG A 164 8.83 -6.38 -19.75
N LEU A 165 9.51 -6.81 -18.70
CA LEU A 165 10.06 -5.90 -17.70
C LEU A 165 11.20 -5.07 -18.31
N GLY A 166 12.05 -5.68 -19.14
CA GLY A 166 13.12 -4.99 -19.87
C GLY A 166 12.63 -3.85 -20.77
N ARG A 167 11.47 -4.01 -21.43
CA ARG A 167 10.89 -2.97 -22.31
C ARG A 167 10.48 -1.70 -21.55
N VAL A 168 9.97 -1.84 -20.32
CA VAL A 168 9.48 -0.69 -19.55
C VAL A 168 10.52 -0.07 -18.64
N GLY A 169 11.65 -0.74 -18.41
CA GLY A 169 12.71 -0.17 -17.59
C GLY A 169 13.68 -1.16 -16.98
N GLY A 170 13.37 -2.45 -16.96
CA GLY A 170 14.20 -3.46 -16.30
C GLY A 170 14.29 -3.23 -14.79
N LEU A 171 15.33 -3.81 -14.19
CA LEU A 171 15.68 -3.60 -12.77
C LEU A 171 16.93 -2.76 -12.65
N ARG A 172 16.94 -1.81 -11.70
CA ARG A 172 18.10 -0.94 -11.46
C ARG A 172 19.11 -1.65 -10.57
N LEU A 173 20.38 -1.63 -10.95
CA LEU A 173 21.47 -2.09 -10.10
C LEU A 173 21.76 -1.06 -9.00
N VAL A 174 22.28 -1.53 -7.87
CA VAL A 174 22.79 -0.63 -6.82
C VAL A 174 24.06 0.08 -7.29
N ASP A 175 24.95 -0.65 -7.96
CA ASP A 175 26.30 -0.19 -8.35
C ASP A 175 26.40 0.32 -9.80
N GLY A 176 25.29 0.45 -10.51
CA GLY A 176 25.31 0.81 -11.92
C GLY A 176 23.95 1.18 -12.47
N ASP A 177 23.78 1.03 -13.78
CA ASP A 177 22.54 1.37 -14.47
C ASP A 177 21.48 0.28 -14.24
N ARG A 178 21.22 -0.56 -15.23
CA ARG A 178 20.17 -1.57 -15.22
C ARG A 178 20.75 -2.93 -15.52
N PHE A 179 20.22 -3.95 -14.85
CA PHE A 179 20.59 -5.32 -15.15
C PHE A 179 19.90 -5.77 -16.44
N ASP A 180 20.65 -6.36 -17.36
CA ASP A 180 20.08 -6.99 -18.55
C ASP A 180 19.43 -8.33 -18.17
N LEU A 181 18.11 -8.28 -17.96
CA LEU A 181 17.32 -9.44 -17.54
C LEU A 181 17.38 -10.59 -18.56
N SER A 182 17.68 -10.33 -19.83
CA SER A 182 17.79 -11.37 -20.85
C SER A 182 19.04 -12.27 -20.66
N SER A 183 20.04 -11.77 -19.95
CA SER A 183 21.26 -12.51 -19.60
C SER A 183 21.09 -13.44 -18.39
N LEU A 184 20.01 -13.29 -17.62
CA LEU A 184 19.78 -14.00 -16.36
C LEU A 184 19.57 -15.50 -16.57
N GLN A 185 20.52 -16.31 -16.09
CA GLN A 185 20.46 -17.77 -16.24
C GLN A 185 19.54 -18.44 -15.20
N PRO A 186 19.01 -19.66 -15.45
CA PRO A 186 18.12 -20.35 -14.51
C PRO A 186 18.72 -20.69 -13.13
N ALA A 187 20.05 -20.74 -13.02
CA ALA A 187 20.75 -20.97 -11.74
C ALA A 187 21.29 -19.66 -11.12
N GLN A 188 20.91 -18.51 -11.69
CA GLN A 188 21.29 -17.19 -11.20
C GLN A 188 20.07 -16.51 -10.56
N VAL A 189 20.36 -15.65 -9.59
CA VAL A 189 19.37 -14.86 -8.87
C VAL A 189 19.86 -13.42 -8.77
N LEU A 190 18.96 -12.45 -8.93
CA LEU A 190 19.23 -11.08 -8.50
C LEU A 190 18.69 -10.90 -7.10
N VAL A 191 19.43 -10.20 -6.26
CA VAL A 191 19.09 -10.03 -4.85
C VAL A 191 18.74 -8.56 -4.63
N SER A 192 17.63 -8.26 -3.96
CA SER A 192 17.30 -6.88 -3.63
C SER A 192 18.32 -6.31 -2.64
N GLN A 193 18.51 -5.00 -2.65
CA GLN A 193 19.47 -4.33 -1.77
C GLN A 193 19.24 -4.68 -0.29
N ARG A 194 17.98 -4.71 0.16
CA ARG A 194 17.62 -5.17 1.49
C ARG A 194 18.09 -6.61 1.75
N ALA A 195 17.71 -7.56 0.90
CA ALA A 195 18.10 -8.95 1.06
C ALA A 195 19.63 -9.12 1.04
N ALA A 196 20.33 -8.33 0.23
CA ALA A 196 21.78 -8.35 0.15
C ALA A 196 22.44 -7.89 1.45
N ASN A 197 21.91 -6.82 2.06
CA ASN A 197 22.39 -6.31 3.34
C ASN A 197 22.09 -7.28 4.50
N ASP A 198 20.89 -7.86 4.53
CA ASP A 198 20.46 -8.77 5.60
C ASP A 198 21.24 -10.09 5.57
N LEU A 199 21.57 -10.58 4.37
CA LEU A 199 22.38 -11.78 4.16
C LEU A 199 23.89 -11.52 4.11
N ASP A 200 24.33 -10.26 4.13
CA ASP A 200 25.73 -9.85 3.88
C ASP A 200 26.33 -10.58 2.66
N ILE A 201 25.66 -10.44 1.50
CA ILE A 201 26.01 -11.15 0.27
C ILE A 201 26.31 -10.18 -0.87
N HIS A 202 27.32 -10.51 -1.67
CA HIS A 202 27.84 -9.68 -2.75
C HIS A 202 27.64 -10.32 -4.14
N ASN A 203 27.85 -9.52 -5.19
CA ASN A 203 27.79 -10.00 -6.57
C ASN A 203 28.81 -11.13 -6.81
N GLY A 204 28.36 -12.22 -7.44
CA GLY A 204 29.19 -13.38 -7.76
C GLY A 204 29.29 -14.43 -6.63
N GLU A 205 28.64 -14.21 -5.49
CA GLU A 205 28.62 -15.18 -4.40
C GLU A 205 27.50 -16.21 -4.56
N LEU A 206 27.65 -17.35 -3.87
CA LEU A 206 26.64 -18.40 -3.84
C LEU A 206 25.69 -18.19 -2.67
N LEU A 207 24.41 -18.44 -2.94
CA LEU A 207 23.32 -18.43 -1.99
C LEU A 207 22.62 -19.78 -2.00
N GLN A 208 22.34 -20.32 -0.82
CA GLN A 208 21.51 -21.51 -0.66
C GLN A 208 20.06 -21.07 -0.43
N MET A 209 19.16 -21.37 -1.38
CA MET A 209 17.74 -21.04 -1.28
C MET A 209 16.94 -22.26 -0.84
N PHE A 210 15.90 -22.02 -0.03
CA PHE A 210 14.93 -23.01 0.40
C PHE A 210 13.54 -22.61 -0.07
N ILE A 211 12.99 -23.41 -0.98
CA ILE A 211 11.69 -23.16 -1.61
C ILE A 211 10.84 -24.41 -1.43
N ARG A 212 9.70 -24.27 -0.74
CA ARG A 212 8.78 -25.39 -0.46
C ARG A 212 9.47 -26.62 0.18
N GLY A 213 10.48 -26.40 1.03
CA GLY A 213 11.23 -27.47 1.70
C GLY A 213 12.30 -28.15 0.83
N HIS A 214 12.52 -27.67 -0.40
CA HIS A 214 13.61 -28.11 -1.26
C HIS A 214 14.74 -27.08 -1.25
N GLN A 215 15.98 -27.56 -1.14
CA GLN A 215 17.17 -26.73 -1.19
C GLN A 215 17.68 -26.62 -2.63
N ARG A 216 18.11 -25.43 -3.03
CA ARG A 216 18.77 -25.18 -4.31
C ARG A 216 19.81 -24.07 -4.17
N ASP A 217 20.95 -24.28 -4.79
CA ASP A 217 21.98 -23.25 -4.87
C ASP A 217 21.70 -22.29 -6.03
N ALA A 218 21.96 -21.01 -5.81
CA ALA A 218 21.91 -19.98 -6.83
C ALA A 218 23.12 -19.05 -6.72
N LEU A 219 23.59 -18.61 -7.88
CA LEU A 219 24.66 -17.61 -7.99
C LEU A 219 24.04 -16.21 -8.03
N VAL A 220 24.53 -15.30 -7.18
CA VAL A 220 24.11 -13.89 -7.20
C VAL A 220 24.67 -13.22 -8.44
N ALA A 221 23.81 -12.97 -9.43
CA ALA A 221 24.20 -12.31 -10.67
C ALA A 221 24.29 -10.78 -10.53
N GLY A 222 23.59 -10.20 -9.55
CA GLY A 222 23.52 -8.77 -9.33
C GLY A 222 22.70 -8.39 -8.11
N ILE A 223 23.05 -7.28 -7.48
CA ILE A 223 22.26 -6.63 -6.44
C ILE A 223 21.47 -5.48 -7.05
N VAL A 224 20.14 -5.57 -6.96
CA VAL A 224 19.20 -4.59 -7.51
C VAL A 224 18.63 -3.69 -6.42
N LYS A 225 18.24 -2.47 -6.77
CA LYS A 225 17.59 -1.55 -5.83
C LYS A 225 16.26 -2.14 -5.35
N ASP A 226 15.86 -1.74 -4.15
CA ASP A 226 14.58 -2.16 -3.58
C ASP A 226 13.42 -1.50 -4.33
N GLU A 227 12.75 -2.28 -5.16
CA GLU A 227 11.57 -1.90 -5.93
C GLU A 227 10.58 -3.05 -6.00
N GLN A 228 9.33 -2.78 -6.34
CA GLN A 228 8.28 -3.81 -6.33
C GLN A 228 8.62 -5.01 -7.23
N ALA A 229 9.21 -4.74 -8.39
CA ALA A 229 9.64 -5.76 -9.34
C ALA A 229 10.87 -6.57 -8.83
N SER A 230 11.60 -6.06 -7.82
CA SER A 230 12.68 -6.80 -7.17
C SER A 230 12.22 -7.69 -6.01
N GLY A 231 10.92 -7.70 -5.68
CA GLY A 231 10.39 -8.47 -4.56
C GLY A 231 10.23 -7.67 -3.27
N ASP A 232 10.58 -6.39 -3.24
CA ASP A 232 10.29 -5.54 -2.08
C ASP A 232 8.80 -5.15 -2.11
N LEU A 233 7.96 -5.89 -1.40
CA LEU A 233 6.51 -5.70 -1.37
C LEU A 233 6.07 -4.97 -0.09
N GLY A 234 5.06 -4.11 -0.21
CA GLY A 234 4.45 -3.38 0.92
C GLY A 234 4.74 -1.88 0.86
N ASN A 235 4.46 -1.16 1.94
CA ASN A 235 4.68 0.28 1.98
C ASN A 235 6.18 0.59 2.11
N PHE A 236 6.67 1.60 1.38
CA PHE A 236 8.09 1.99 1.35
C PHE A 236 8.66 2.44 2.72
N ASP A 237 7.81 2.71 3.71
CA ASP A 237 8.18 3.10 5.07
C ASP A 237 8.22 1.93 6.06
N ASP A 238 7.75 0.73 5.68
CA ASP A 238 7.74 -0.43 6.55
C ASP A 238 9.15 -1.06 6.63
N SER A 239 9.71 -1.05 7.84
CA SER A 239 11.01 -1.63 8.15
C SER A 239 10.99 -3.16 8.25
N THR A 240 9.81 -3.77 8.39
CA THR A 240 9.63 -5.21 8.58
C THR A 240 9.43 -5.99 7.28
N ARG A 241 9.51 -5.30 6.13
CA ARG A 241 9.39 -5.91 4.82
C ARG A 241 10.49 -6.93 4.57
N ALA A 242 10.09 -8.04 3.97
CA ALA A 242 11.00 -9.07 3.50
C ALA A 242 11.77 -8.56 2.26
N GLY A 243 13.07 -8.81 2.21
CA GLY A 243 13.87 -8.60 1.01
C GLY A 243 13.45 -9.52 -0.14
N GLY A 244 13.97 -9.23 -1.34
CA GLY A 244 13.56 -9.89 -2.57
C GLY A 244 14.65 -10.72 -3.24
N LEU A 245 14.22 -11.81 -3.89
CA LEU A 245 15.01 -12.66 -4.78
C LEU A 245 14.33 -12.70 -6.14
N VAL A 246 15.02 -12.30 -7.19
CA VAL A 246 14.48 -12.22 -8.55
C VAL A 246 15.07 -13.32 -9.41
N MET A 247 14.20 -14.10 -10.04
CA MET A 247 14.59 -15.05 -11.08
C MET A 247 13.66 -14.89 -12.30
N THR A 248 13.97 -15.59 -13.39
CA THR A 248 13.08 -15.61 -14.55
C THR A 248 11.75 -16.29 -14.20
N LEU A 249 10.65 -15.78 -14.74
CA LEU A 249 9.30 -16.30 -14.48
C LEU A 249 9.19 -17.82 -14.68
N PRO A 250 9.71 -18.42 -15.77
CA PRO A 250 9.67 -19.87 -15.95
C PRO A 250 10.38 -20.63 -14.82
N THR A 251 11.52 -20.11 -14.34
CA THR A 251 12.29 -20.74 -13.25
C THR A 251 11.51 -20.74 -11.94
N VAL A 252 10.85 -19.62 -11.59
CA VAL A 252 10.03 -19.54 -10.36
C VAL A 252 8.78 -20.39 -10.46
N GLN A 253 8.16 -20.47 -11.65
CA GLN A 253 7.01 -21.34 -11.89
C GLN A 253 7.37 -22.81 -11.66
N GLU A 254 8.50 -23.28 -12.17
CA GLU A 254 9.02 -24.63 -11.95
C GLU A 254 9.30 -24.87 -10.45
N LEU A 255 10.07 -23.96 -9.82
CA LEU A 255 10.47 -24.07 -8.40
C LEU A 255 9.29 -24.10 -7.43
N THR A 256 8.24 -23.35 -7.74
CA THR A 256 7.05 -23.25 -6.88
C THR A 256 5.94 -24.23 -7.25
N ARG A 257 6.08 -24.97 -8.35
CA ARG A 257 5.08 -25.87 -8.96
C ARG A 257 3.79 -25.15 -9.39
N HIS A 258 3.94 -23.95 -9.96
CA HIS A 258 2.86 -23.14 -10.53
C HIS A 258 3.09 -22.94 -12.03
N GLU A 259 3.02 -24.03 -12.79
CA GLU A 259 3.23 -23.99 -14.24
C GLU A 259 2.20 -23.08 -14.92
N ASN A 260 2.70 -22.20 -15.81
CA ASN A 260 1.88 -21.26 -16.58
C ASN A 260 0.97 -20.35 -15.73
N ALA A 261 1.28 -20.17 -14.45
CA ALA A 261 0.46 -19.42 -13.51
C ALA A 261 1.23 -18.23 -12.92
N VAL A 262 0.49 -17.16 -12.63
CA VAL A 262 0.95 -15.90 -12.06
C VAL A 262 -0.07 -15.44 -11.02
N ASN A 263 0.36 -14.71 -9.99
CA ASN A 263 -0.52 -14.24 -8.91
C ASN A 263 -0.52 -12.72 -8.76
N TYR A 264 0.16 -12.01 -9.66
CA TYR A 264 0.20 -10.56 -9.67
C TYR A 264 0.35 -10.06 -11.10
N ILE A 265 -0.47 -9.09 -11.49
CA ILE A 265 -0.39 -8.44 -12.80
C ILE A 265 -0.30 -6.95 -12.56
N SER A 266 0.83 -6.37 -12.95
CA SER A 266 1.06 -4.94 -12.94
C SER A 266 0.89 -4.36 -14.34
N ILE A 267 0.57 -3.09 -14.42
CA ILE A 267 0.43 -2.33 -15.66
C ILE A 267 1.36 -1.13 -15.59
N ALA A 268 2.19 -0.98 -16.60
CA ALA A 268 2.97 0.22 -16.86
C ALA A 268 2.19 1.11 -17.83
N LEU A 269 2.04 2.38 -17.48
CA LEU A 269 1.48 3.41 -18.35
C LEU A 269 2.60 4.05 -19.19
N LYS A 270 2.21 4.69 -20.28
CA LYS A 270 3.16 5.44 -21.11
C LYS A 270 3.66 6.67 -20.37
N GLY A 271 4.98 6.90 -20.48
CA GLY A 271 5.66 8.02 -19.85
C GLY A 271 6.92 7.55 -19.14
N ASP A 272 7.42 8.36 -18.22
CA ASP A 272 8.42 7.97 -17.23
C ASP A 272 7.77 7.81 -15.85
N VAL A 273 8.57 7.43 -14.85
CA VAL A 273 8.11 7.21 -13.46
C VAL A 273 7.34 8.41 -12.87
N HIS A 274 7.56 9.64 -13.37
CA HIS A 274 6.95 10.86 -12.83
C HIS A 274 5.84 11.44 -13.72
N SER A 275 5.72 11.01 -14.97
CA SER A 275 4.84 11.60 -15.99
C SER A 275 3.69 10.71 -16.43
N THR A 276 3.65 9.44 -15.98
CA THR A 276 2.58 8.48 -16.28
C THR A 276 1.21 8.94 -15.80
N VAL A 277 1.14 9.63 -14.67
CA VAL A 277 -0.09 10.28 -14.18
C VAL A 277 0.09 11.80 -14.24
N GLY A 278 -0.32 12.40 -15.35
CA GLY A 278 -0.67 13.82 -15.33
C GLY A 278 -1.81 14.03 -14.34
N ARG A 279 -1.66 14.94 -13.36
CA ARG A 279 -2.80 15.45 -12.57
C ARG A 279 -3.82 16.03 -13.53
N ARG A 280 -4.74 15.24 -14.06
CA ARG A 280 -5.90 15.77 -14.77
C ARG A 280 -6.81 16.44 -13.74
N PRO A 281 -7.08 17.74 -13.84
CA PRO A 281 -7.98 18.43 -12.93
C PRO A 281 -9.43 18.18 -13.36
N ASP A 282 -9.88 16.93 -13.49
CA ASP A 282 -11.31 16.68 -13.68
C ASP A 282 -11.74 15.26 -13.31
N HIS A 283 -11.79 14.99 -12.02
CA HIS A 283 -12.90 14.19 -11.47
C HIS A 283 -13.28 14.81 -10.14
N ARG A 284 -14.12 15.86 -10.21
CA ARG A 284 -14.92 16.25 -9.04
C ARG A 284 -15.63 15.01 -8.55
N SER A 285 -15.32 14.64 -7.30
CA SER A 285 -16.03 13.64 -6.53
C SER A 285 -17.54 13.81 -6.72
N ARG A 286 -18.14 12.91 -7.49
CA ARG A 286 -19.59 12.67 -7.52
C ARG A 286 -20.06 11.97 -6.23
N GLU A 287 -19.35 12.15 -5.11
CA GLU A 287 -19.72 11.63 -3.79
C GLU A 287 -20.62 12.58 -2.99
N GLY A 288 -20.82 13.82 -3.46
CA GLY A 288 -21.74 14.77 -2.82
C GLY A 288 -23.23 14.59 -3.12
N GLN A 289 -23.61 13.76 -4.12
CA GLN A 289 -24.99 13.68 -4.63
C GLN A 289 -25.58 12.25 -4.60
N LYS A 290 -25.26 11.44 -3.58
CA LYS A 290 -25.98 10.18 -3.32
C LYS A 290 -26.38 9.99 -1.85
N ARG A 291 -26.66 11.08 -1.13
CA ARG A 291 -27.51 11.04 0.07
C ARG A 291 -28.86 11.67 -0.25
N GLY A 292 -29.80 10.84 -0.70
CA GLY A 292 -31.19 11.26 -0.86
C GLY A 292 -31.84 10.90 -2.19
N ARG A 293 -31.80 9.64 -2.62
CA ARG A 293 -32.90 9.05 -3.42
C ARG A 293 -32.80 7.53 -3.43
N SER A 294 -33.60 6.92 -2.58
CA SER A 294 -34.15 5.59 -2.84
C SER A 294 -34.87 5.66 -4.19
N GLY A 295 -34.43 4.86 -5.16
CA GLY A 295 -34.97 4.85 -6.51
C GLY A 295 -34.09 4.03 -7.45
N ARG A 296 -34.61 2.86 -7.85
CA ARG A 296 -34.07 1.99 -8.89
C ARG A 296 -33.73 2.75 -10.16
N GLY A 297 -32.65 2.36 -10.82
CA GLY A 297 -32.36 2.66 -12.22
C GLY A 297 -31.35 3.79 -12.42
N GLY A 298 -30.25 3.49 -13.14
CA GLY A 298 -29.39 4.53 -13.72
C GLY A 298 -27.89 4.47 -13.38
N VAL A 299 -27.24 3.31 -13.49
CA VAL A 299 -25.81 3.17 -13.92
C VAL A 299 -25.64 1.80 -14.62
N ARG A 300 -26.60 1.42 -15.47
CA ARG A 300 -26.59 0.13 -16.18
C ARG A 300 -26.36 0.28 -17.68
N GLU A 301 -26.02 1.48 -18.15
CA GLU A 301 -26.23 1.85 -19.56
C GLU A 301 -24.98 2.38 -20.28
N HIS A 302 -23.78 2.29 -19.70
CA HIS A 302 -22.54 2.65 -20.41
C HIS A 302 -21.38 1.64 -20.24
N LEU A 303 -21.62 0.49 -19.62
CA LEU A 303 -20.64 -0.60 -19.53
C LEU A 303 -21.22 -1.95 -20.04
N HIS A 304 -22.38 -1.91 -20.69
CA HIS A 304 -23.06 -3.09 -21.25
C HIS A 304 -22.83 -3.29 -22.76
N ASP A 305 -22.17 -2.33 -23.43
CA ASP A 305 -22.00 -2.32 -24.89
C ASP A 305 -20.62 -2.83 -25.37
N VAL A 306 -19.72 -3.28 -24.49
CA VAL A 306 -18.34 -3.65 -24.88
C VAL A 306 -18.05 -5.16 -24.76
N LEU A 307 -18.92 -5.99 -24.17
CA LEU A 307 -18.65 -7.43 -23.99
C LEU A 307 -19.92 -8.30 -24.18
N PRO A 308 -20.29 -8.70 -25.41
CA PRO A 308 -21.40 -9.63 -25.60
C PRO A 308 -21.00 -11.12 -25.49
N ASP A 309 -19.76 -11.51 -25.78
CA ASP A 309 -19.49 -12.91 -26.19
C ASP A 309 -18.73 -13.82 -25.21
N CYS A 310 -18.48 -13.42 -23.95
CA CYS A 310 -17.77 -14.28 -23.00
C CYS A 310 -18.67 -15.04 -22.00
N TRP A 311 -20.00 -14.94 -22.10
CA TRP A 311 -20.92 -15.49 -21.09
C TRP A 311 -21.60 -16.83 -21.44
N ASN A 312 -21.07 -17.60 -22.40
CA ASN A 312 -21.69 -18.88 -22.82
C ASN A 312 -20.99 -20.16 -22.34
N VAL A 313 -20.04 -20.11 -21.40
CA VAL A 313 -19.34 -21.32 -20.90
C VAL A 313 -19.58 -21.64 -19.42
N LEU A 314 -20.36 -20.82 -18.69
CA LEU A 314 -20.62 -21.05 -17.26
C LEU A 314 -22.11 -20.91 -16.91
N ASP A 315 -22.97 -21.70 -17.57
CA ASP A 315 -24.34 -21.94 -17.09
C ASP A 315 -24.49 -23.39 -16.62
N CYS A 316 -24.01 -23.65 -15.41
CA CYS A 316 -24.21 -24.92 -14.71
C CYS A 316 -24.50 -24.68 -13.22
N ARG A 317 -25.44 -23.77 -12.92
CA ARG A 317 -25.90 -23.51 -11.54
C ARG A 317 -27.42 -23.41 -11.41
N ARG A 318 -28.12 -24.29 -12.10
CA ARG A 318 -29.57 -24.49 -11.93
C ARG A 318 -29.88 -25.97 -11.73
N HIS A 319 -29.37 -26.59 -10.64
CA HIS A 319 -29.82 -27.93 -10.17
C HIS A 319 -29.41 -28.28 -8.72
N HIS A 320 -29.40 -27.33 -7.77
CA HIS A 320 -29.14 -27.63 -6.35
C HIS A 320 -30.06 -26.84 -5.39
N ALA A 321 -31.35 -26.88 -5.66
CA ALA A 321 -32.39 -26.37 -4.76
C ALA A 321 -33.60 -27.30 -4.75
N HIS A 322 -33.38 -28.57 -4.42
CA HIS A 322 -34.42 -29.55 -4.09
C HIS A 322 -33.71 -30.74 -3.46
N LEU A 323 -33.56 -30.76 -2.13
CA LEU A 323 -33.33 -31.99 -1.33
C LEU A 323 -33.17 -31.78 0.19
N HIS A 324 -33.40 -30.60 0.77
CA HIS A 324 -33.29 -30.40 2.23
C HIS A 324 -34.63 -30.23 2.97
N ASP A 325 -35.76 -30.42 2.29
CA ASP A 325 -37.11 -30.14 2.81
C ASP A 325 -38.01 -31.39 2.93
N LEU A 326 -37.42 -32.59 3.05
CA LEU A 326 -38.16 -33.86 3.17
C LEU A 326 -37.59 -34.79 4.26
N ARG A 327 -37.26 -34.26 5.45
CA ARG A 327 -36.87 -35.12 6.59
C ARG A 327 -37.49 -34.76 7.95
N ASN A 328 -38.57 -33.99 7.94
CA ASN A 328 -39.41 -33.73 9.12
C ASN A 328 -40.90 -33.87 8.77
N ALA A 329 -41.32 -35.07 8.35
CA ALA A 329 -42.73 -35.46 8.32
C ALA A 329 -42.84 -36.99 8.39
N CYS A 330 -43.61 -37.50 9.36
CA CYS A 330 -43.82 -38.91 9.76
C CYS A 330 -42.68 -39.49 10.64
N GLY A 331 -42.84 -39.87 11.91
CA GLY A 331 -44.02 -40.21 12.69
C GLY A 331 -44.07 -41.72 12.99
N GLY A 332 -44.06 -42.11 14.27
CA GLY A 332 -44.41 -43.45 14.79
C GLY A 332 -43.22 -44.43 14.89
N ALA A 333 -42.72 -44.78 16.08
CA ALA A 333 -43.29 -45.70 17.08
C ALA A 333 -43.33 -47.17 16.62
N GLU A 334 -42.36 -48.01 17.03
CA GLU A 334 -42.65 -49.36 17.54
C GLU A 334 -41.48 -50.02 18.27
N THR A 335 -41.85 -50.71 19.33
CA THR A 335 -41.10 -51.49 20.33
C THR A 335 -40.73 -52.90 19.86
N ARG A 336 -39.59 -53.45 20.32
CA ARG A 336 -39.49 -54.72 21.10
C ARG A 336 -38.05 -55.30 21.17
N ASP A 337 -37.70 -55.74 22.38
CA ASP A 337 -37.02 -56.98 22.82
C ASP A 337 -35.89 -57.57 21.94
N GLY A 338 -34.75 -58.07 22.44
CA GLY A 338 -34.29 -58.46 23.78
C GLY A 338 -33.17 -59.52 23.65
N ASN A 339 -32.36 -59.71 24.70
CA ASN A 339 -31.37 -60.79 24.95
C ASN A 339 -30.15 -60.92 24.00
N GLY A 340 -28.93 -61.25 24.42
CA GLY A 340 -28.39 -61.60 25.74
C GLY A 340 -26.98 -62.23 25.64
N ALA A 341 -26.22 -62.12 26.73
CA ALA A 341 -25.19 -63.02 27.26
C ALA A 341 -23.76 -63.17 26.64
N GLY A 342 -22.77 -62.88 27.51
CA GLY A 342 -21.51 -63.62 27.75
C GLY A 342 -20.29 -63.25 26.88
N GLY A 343 -19.06 -63.06 27.38
CA GLY A 343 -18.44 -63.14 28.70
C GLY A 343 -16.90 -62.99 28.57
N ARG A 344 -16.28 -62.42 29.62
CA ARG A 344 -14.85 -62.49 30.09
C ARG A 344 -13.68 -62.19 29.13
N GLY A 345 -12.81 -61.26 29.57
CA GLY A 345 -11.38 -61.25 29.18
C GLY A 345 -10.67 -59.90 29.27
N SER A 346 -10.15 -59.58 30.47
CA SER A 346 -9.07 -58.64 30.84
C SER A 346 -8.22 -57.93 29.75
N ALA A 347 -8.06 -56.60 29.85
CA ALA A 347 -6.78 -55.89 30.15
C ALA A 347 -6.90 -54.35 30.05
N GLN A 348 -6.39 -53.68 31.09
CA GLN A 348 -5.82 -52.32 31.23
C GLN A 348 -6.43 -51.07 30.54
N GLN A 349 -6.88 -50.15 31.42
CA GLN A 349 -7.29 -48.73 31.29
C GLN A 349 -6.10 -47.73 31.12
N PRO A 350 -6.30 -46.38 31.05
CA PRO A 350 -7.55 -45.61 31.10
C PRO A 350 -7.74 -44.51 30.03
N GLY A 351 -9.01 -44.27 29.69
CA GLY A 351 -9.55 -42.97 29.29
C GLY A 351 -10.20 -42.22 30.48
N PRO A 352 -10.75 -41.01 30.27
CA PRO A 352 -11.01 -40.02 31.30
C PRO A 352 -12.30 -40.24 32.11
N VAL A 353 -12.31 -39.64 33.31
CA VAL A 353 -13.36 -39.70 34.33
C VAL A 353 -14.58 -38.83 33.97
N ILE A 354 -15.75 -39.41 34.29
CA ILE A 354 -17.12 -38.99 34.05
C ILE A 354 -17.74 -38.35 35.32
N CYS A 355 -18.55 -37.31 35.09
CA CYS A 355 -19.78 -36.81 35.74
C CYS A 355 -19.95 -36.66 37.27
N LEU A 356 -20.79 -35.68 37.64
CA LEU A 356 -22.13 -35.79 38.27
C LEU A 356 -22.56 -34.34 38.64
N GLY A 357 -23.70 -33.74 38.25
CA GLY A 357 -25.10 -34.14 38.45
C GLY A 357 -25.49 -33.89 39.92
N GLY A 358 -26.41 -33.03 40.35
CA GLY A 358 -27.32 -32.03 39.79
C GLY A 358 -27.97 -31.29 40.98
N ASP A 359 -28.75 -30.22 40.75
CA ASP A 359 -30.09 -30.03 41.34
C ASP A 359 -30.67 -28.63 41.07
N VAL A 360 -31.98 -28.67 40.86
CA VAL A 360 -32.92 -27.60 40.48
C VAL A 360 -33.27 -26.73 41.69
N VAL A 361 -33.58 -25.44 41.46
CA VAL A 361 -34.73 -24.69 42.05
C VAL A 361 -34.67 -23.20 41.59
N GLN A 362 -35.65 -22.80 40.78
CA GLN A 362 -36.13 -21.43 40.56
C GLN A 362 -37.00 -21.00 41.77
N PRO A 363 -37.30 -19.69 42.07
CA PRO A 363 -37.84 -18.76 41.07
C PRO A 363 -37.63 -17.23 41.29
N HIS A 364 -38.01 -16.45 40.25
CA HIS A 364 -38.64 -15.11 40.21
C HIS A 364 -38.25 -14.02 41.25
N ARG A 365 -38.03 -12.73 40.90
CA ARG A 365 -38.93 -11.83 40.15
C ARG A 365 -38.30 -10.41 40.04
N ARG A 366 -38.43 -9.80 38.85
CA ARG A 366 -38.78 -8.39 38.53
C ARG A 366 -38.16 -7.19 39.31
N SER A 367 -37.50 -6.32 38.51
CA SER A 367 -37.92 -4.95 38.12
C SER A 367 -37.17 -3.71 38.66
N ARG A 368 -36.93 -2.78 37.71
CA ARG A 368 -36.75 -1.30 37.82
C ARG A 368 -35.52 -0.84 38.63
N GLY A 369 -34.68 0.11 38.24
CA GLY A 369 -34.72 1.18 37.24
C GLY A 369 -33.98 2.40 37.84
N ARG A 370 -33.37 3.22 36.97
CA ARG A 370 -32.81 4.59 37.15
C ARG A 370 -31.33 4.77 37.55
N CYS A 371 -30.66 5.59 36.72
CA CYS A 371 -29.51 6.45 37.04
C CYS A 371 -29.81 7.45 38.17
N PRO A 372 -28.76 8.04 38.77
CA PRO A 372 -28.54 9.47 38.54
C PRO A 372 -27.07 9.93 38.40
N ARG A 373 -26.97 11.22 38.06
CA ARG A 373 -25.82 12.09 37.72
C ARG A 373 -24.83 12.41 38.86
N SER A 374 -23.67 12.92 38.40
CA SER A 374 -22.86 14.05 38.93
C SER A 374 -21.83 13.80 40.04
N ARG A 375 -20.57 14.18 39.79
CA ARG A 375 -19.96 15.44 40.29
C ARG A 375 -18.47 15.56 39.89
N SER A 376 -18.15 16.71 39.34
CA SER A 376 -16.81 17.29 39.16
C SER A 376 -16.20 17.73 40.49
N ARG A 377 -14.89 17.51 40.68
CA ARG A 377 -14.05 18.22 41.66
C ARG A 377 -12.62 18.45 41.13
N THR A 378 -12.27 19.72 40.99
CA THR A 378 -10.91 20.28 41.02
C THR A 378 -10.30 20.20 42.43
N PRO A 379 -8.97 20.25 42.55
CA PRO A 379 -8.28 21.39 43.20
C PRO A 379 -7.07 21.84 42.35
N SER A 380 -6.76 23.12 42.09
CA SER A 380 -6.36 24.26 42.94
C SER A 380 -5.07 24.07 43.77
N ASN A 381 -4.01 24.70 43.25
CA ASN A 381 -3.10 25.68 43.90
C ASN A 381 -1.73 25.28 44.51
N ARG A 382 -0.72 25.99 43.97
CA ARG A 382 0.40 26.73 44.62
C ARG A 382 1.83 26.15 44.64
N ARG A 383 2.67 26.85 43.85
CA ARG A 383 3.87 27.68 44.20
C ARG A 383 5.26 27.04 44.31
N LEU A 384 6.18 27.71 43.58
CA LEU A 384 7.59 28.11 43.90
C LEU A 384 8.58 26.93 44.08
N SER A 385 9.84 26.93 43.61
CA SER A 385 10.82 27.97 43.33
C SER A 385 12.02 27.38 42.55
N ALA A 386 12.73 28.25 41.81
CA ALA A 386 14.15 28.33 41.43
C ALA A 386 15.13 27.12 41.42
N ALA A 387 16.11 27.30 40.50
CA ALA A 387 17.49 26.80 40.42
C ALA A 387 17.72 25.42 39.77
N GLU A 388 18.43 25.38 38.63
CA GLU A 388 19.87 25.09 38.62
C GLU A 388 20.46 25.37 37.22
N SER A 389 21.54 26.14 37.18
CA SER A 389 22.47 26.24 36.05
C SER A 389 23.71 25.41 36.37
N ARG A 390 24.11 24.52 35.47
CA ARG A 390 25.51 24.27 35.12
C ARG A 390 25.58 23.64 33.73
#